data_AF-A0A7S0PZ51-F1
#
_entry.id   AF-A0A7S0PZ51-F1
#
_cell.length_a   1.000
_cell.length_b   1.000
_cell.length_c   1.000
_cell.angle_alpha   90.00
_cell.angle_beta   90.00
_cell.angle_gamma   90.00
#
_symmetry.space_group_name_H-M   'P 1'
#
loop_
_entity.id
_entity.type
_entity.pdbx_description
1 polymer ?
#
loop_
_entity_poly.entity_id
_entity_poly.type
_entity_poly.pdbx_seq_one_letter_code
_entity_poly.pdbx_strand_id
1 'polypeptide(L)'
;VGFVTYNSAAPTRLLDTPRLSTRGEVPLHHMRLMHEQLKGLRNALFVARLLNRALVLPPLLCSCELGFWIKHVEAKCVAAGHETLQLPYVCPVDHFLFPRTLAESHFLHRERTFLSNPRTPATVGSSVLHVRPCAAAGEAAKAGGDGCAQLAAQSVRQQQLLPRGAREKELVTRL
;
A
#
# COMPACT_ATOMS: atom_id res chain seq x y z
N VAL A 1 -16.25 -2.63 -15.75
CA VAL A 1 -15.38 -1.78 -14.92
C VAL A 1 -13.95 -2.28 -15.03
N GLY A 2 -12.99 -1.40 -15.31
CA GLY A 2 -11.56 -1.76 -15.34
C GLY A 2 -10.93 -1.75 -13.95
N PHE A 3 -9.62 -1.98 -13.88
CA PHE A 3 -8.89 -2.03 -12.61
C PHE A 3 -7.84 -0.93 -12.53
N VAL A 4 -7.42 -0.63 -11.30
CA VAL A 4 -6.30 0.27 -11.03
C VAL A 4 -5.41 -0.35 -9.95
N THR A 5 -4.09 -0.23 -10.12
CA THR A 5 -3.11 -0.46 -9.05
C THR A 5 -2.51 0.86 -8.65
N TYR A 6 -2.28 1.09 -7.35
CA TYR A 6 -1.65 2.31 -6.85
C TYR A 6 -0.37 1.96 -6.10
N ASN A 7 0.78 2.36 -6.64
CA ASN A 7 2.08 2.04 -6.06
C ASN A 7 2.67 3.25 -5.32
N SER A 8 2.29 3.42 -4.06
CA SER A 8 3.01 4.30 -3.14
C SER A 8 4.06 3.49 -2.39
N ALA A 9 5.34 3.76 -2.65
CA ALA A 9 6.43 3.13 -1.90
C ALA A 9 6.29 3.47 -0.39
N ALA A 10 6.39 2.45 0.46
CA ALA A 10 6.50 2.67 1.90
C ALA A 10 7.83 3.39 2.21
N PRO A 11 7.87 4.32 3.18
CA PRO A 11 9.12 4.99 3.53
C PRO A 11 10.14 3.98 4.06
N THR A 12 11.30 3.83 3.39
CA THR A 12 12.32 2.83 3.74
C THR A 12 12.75 2.90 5.21
N ARG A 13 12.82 4.10 5.79
CA ARG A 13 13.13 4.34 7.22
C ARG A 13 12.14 3.71 8.22
N LEU A 14 10.96 3.31 7.74
CA LEU A 14 9.91 2.68 8.53
C LEU A 14 9.83 1.17 8.26
N LEU A 15 10.80 0.61 7.51
CA LEU A 15 10.92 -0.83 7.29
C LEU A 15 11.89 -1.49 8.27
N ASP A 16 12.72 -0.69 8.95
CA ASP A 16 13.56 -1.16 10.04
C ASP A 16 12.67 -1.71 11.16
N THR A 17 13.06 -2.84 11.76
CA THR A 17 12.24 -3.49 12.80
C THR A 17 12.81 -3.17 14.18
N PRO A 18 12.26 -2.19 14.93
CA PRO A 18 12.68 -1.99 16.30
C PRO A 18 12.14 -3.10 17.19
N ARG A 19 12.95 -3.50 18.17
CA ARG A 19 12.54 -4.44 19.22
C ARG A 19 11.73 -3.69 20.27
N LEU A 20 10.73 -4.36 20.84
CA LEU A 20 10.04 -3.86 22.02
C LEU A 20 10.90 -4.16 23.26
N SER A 21 10.84 -3.25 24.23
CA SER A 21 11.57 -3.39 25.48
C SER A 21 10.89 -4.40 26.41
N THR A 22 9.55 -4.49 26.34
CA THR A 22 8.74 -5.40 27.15
C THR A 22 7.57 -5.99 26.34
N ARG A 23 7.05 -7.13 26.81
CA ARG A 23 5.83 -7.75 26.24
C ARG A 23 4.63 -6.83 26.43
N GLY A 24 3.83 -6.65 25.38
CA GLY A 24 2.62 -5.82 25.42
C GLY A 24 2.88 -4.31 25.34
N GLU A 25 4.12 -3.88 25.10
CA GLU A 25 4.42 -2.50 24.73
C GLU A 25 3.72 -2.14 23.41
N VAL A 26 3.28 -0.90 23.27
CA VAL A 26 2.69 -0.40 22.02
C VAL A 26 3.80 -0.26 20.96
N PRO A 27 3.73 -0.98 19.82
CA PRO A 27 4.78 -0.94 18.81
C PRO A 27 4.66 0.34 17.96
N LEU A 28 5.06 1.50 18.52
CA LEU A 28 4.86 2.81 17.89
C LEU A 28 5.47 2.93 16.48
N HIS A 29 6.60 2.26 16.24
CA HIS A 29 7.19 2.21 14.91
C HIS A 29 6.28 1.51 13.89
N HIS A 30 5.72 0.37 14.26
CA HIS A 30 4.76 -0.37 13.45
C HIS A 30 3.51 0.47 13.18
N MET A 31 2.97 1.13 14.21
CA MET A 31 1.82 2.02 14.06
C MET A 31 2.10 3.19 13.11
N ARG A 32 3.33 3.73 13.13
CA ARG A 32 3.76 4.78 12.19
C ARG A 32 3.85 4.26 10.76
N LEU A 33 4.44 3.07 10.54
CA LEU A 33 4.46 2.41 9.24
C LEU A 33 3.02 2.18 8.73
N MET A 34 2.12 1.68 9.59
CA MET A 34 0.73 1.48 9.25
C MET A 34 0.05 2.78 8.83
N HIS A 35 0.24 3.85 9.61
CA HIS A 35 -0.35 5.15 9.35
C HIS A 35 0.08 5.73 7.99
N GLU A 36 1.36 5.63 7.63
CA GLU A 36 1.83 6.08 6.32
C GLU A 36 1.24 5.26 5.16
N GLN A 37 1.11 3.95 5.32
CA GLN A 37 0.48 3.10 4.31
C GLN A 37 -1.02 3.36 4.16
N LEU A 38 -1.73 3.65 5.27
CA LEU A 38 -3.15 4.03 5.23
C LEU A 38 -3.38 5.36 4.51
N LYS A 39 -2.46 6.32 4.59
CA LYS A 39 -2.51 7.54 3.75
C LYS A 39 -2.43 7.20 2.27
N GLY A 40 -1.52 6.30 1.90
CA GLY A 40 -1.40 5.81 0.52
C GLY A 40 -2.67 5.10 0.04
N LEU A 41 -3.23 4.22 0.88
CA LEU A 41 -4.48 3.52 0.58
C LEU A 41 -5.67 4.46 0.42
N ARG A 42 -5.82 5.47 1.28
CA ARG A 42 -6.84 6.50 1.14
C ARG A 42 -6.78 7.15 -0.24
N ASN A 43 -5.58 7.57 -0.66
CA ASN A 43 -5.39 8.19 -1.97
C ASN A 43 -5.69 7.21 -3.10
N ALA A 44 -5.29 5.95 -2.97
CA ALA A 44 -5.59 4.89 -3.94
C ALA A 44 -7.10 4.69 -4.14
N LEU A 45 -7.87 4.63 -3.04
CA LEU A 45 -9.32 4.51 -3.08
C LEU A 45 -9.99 5.72 -3.75
N PHE A 46 -9.49 6.93 -3.44
CA PHE A 46 -9.98 8.16 -4.07
C PHE A 46 -9.72 8.17 -5.58
N VAL A 47 -8.49 7.85 -6.01
CA VAL A 47 -8.11 7.76 -7.42
C VAL A 47 -8.92 6.70 -8.16
N ALA A 48 -9.11 5.52 -7.56
CA ALA A 48 -9.94 4.46 -8.14
C ALA A 48 -11.39 4.89 -8.36
N ARG A 49 -11.97 5.61 -7.40
CA ARG A 49 -13.32 6.18 -7.51
C ARG A 49 -13.41 7.22 -8.62
N LEU A 50 -12.47 8.16 -8.72
CA LEU A 50 -12.46 9.17 -9.79
C LEU A 50 -12.39 8.53 -11.17
N LEU A 51 -11.56 7.50 -11.32
CA LEU A 51 -11.38 6.79 -12.58
C LEU A 51 -12.47 5.75 -12.89
N ASN A 52 -13.47 5.59 -12.00
CA ASN A 52 -14.51 4.56 -12.07
C ASN A 52 -13.94 3.13 -12.27
N ARG A 53 -12.89 2.80 -11.50
CA ARG A 53 -12.15 1.53 -11.56
C ARG A 53 -12.16 0.83 -10.21
N ALA A 54 -12.06 -0.50 -10.22
CA ALA A 54 -11.85 -1.28 -9.01
C ALA A 54 -10.37 -1.20 -8.59
N LEU A 55 -10.11 -0.89 -7.32
CA LEU A 55 -8.76 -0.89 -6.77
C LEU A 55 -8.29 -2.32 -6.49
N VAL A 56 -7.19 -2.74 -7.08
CA VAL A 56 -6.44 -3.89 -6.56
C VAL A 56 -5.64 -3.41 -5.36
N LEU A 57 -5.96 -3.93 -4.17
CA LEU A 57 -5.37 -3.46 -2.92
C LEU A 57 -3.84 -3.58 -2.96
N PRO A 58 -3.09 -2.57 -2.51
CA PRO A 58 -1.64 -2.64 -2.47
C PRO A 58 -1.16 -3.66 -1.41
N PRO A 59 0.09 -4.16 -1.53
CA PRO A 59 0.77 -4.78 -0.39
C PRO A 59 0.85 -3.81 0.78
N LEU A 60 0.50 -4.32 1.96
CA LEU A 60 0.69 -3.65 3.24
C LEU A 60 1.77 -4.40 4.00
N LEU A 61 2.75 -3.66 4.51
CA LEU A 61 3.91 -4.19 5.22
C LEU A 61 3.76 -4.05 6.73
N CYS A 62 4.22 -5.07 7.45
CA CYS A 62 4.21 -5.12 8.90
C CYS A 62 5.62 -5.34 9.40
N SER A 63 6.13 -4.37 10.15
CA SER A 63 7.32 -4.50 10.99
C SER A 63 7.03 -5.14 12.36
N CYS A 64 5.79 -5.60 12.58
CA CYS A 64 5.36 -6.27 13.79
C CYS A 64 4.08 -7.05 13.50
N GLU A 65 3.96 -8.25 14.05
CA GLU A 65 2.77 -9.10 13.95
C GLU A 65 1.63 -8.61 14.86
N LEU A 66 1.32 -7.31 14.76
CA LEU A 66 0.21 -6.70 15.45
C LEU A 66 -1.05 -6.86 14.60
N GLY A 67 -1.96 -7.72 15.07
CA GLY A 67 -3.35 -7.75 14.61
C GLY A 67 -4.27 -6.97 15.57
N PHE A 68 -5.50 -7.43 15.75
CA PHE A 68 -6.45 -6.82 16.69
C PHE A 68 -6.11 -7.01 18.18
N TRP A 69 -5.19 -7.92 18.52
CA TRP A 69 -4.91 -8.34 19.89
C TRP A 69 -3.48 -7.99 20.30
N ILE A 70 -3.29 -6.81 20.90
CA ILE A 70 -1.96 -6.30 21.27
C ILE A 70 -1.19 -7.21 22.24
N LYS A 71 -1.90 -8.00 23.05
CA LYS A 71 -1.30 -8.96 24.00
C LYS A 71 -0.65 -10.17 23.34
N HIS A 72 -0.90 -10.40 22.05
CA HIS A 72 -0.30 -11.50 21.31
C HIS A 72 1.11 -11.18 20.81
N VAL A 73 1.52 -9.90 20.86
CA VAL A 73 2.85 -9.48 20.39
C VAL A 73 3.88 -9.65 21.50
N GLU A 74 4.90 -10.46 21.23
CA GLU A 74 6.06 -10.64 22.10
C GLU A 74 7.14 -9.57 21.85
N ALA A 75 8.19 -9.55 22.69
CA ALA A 75 9.25 -8.53 22.63
C ALA A 75 9.95 -8.41 21.25
N LYS A 76 9.94 -9.49 20.45
CA LYS A 76 10.50 -9.54 19.10
C LYS A 76 9.54 -9.07 18.00
N CYS A 77 8.40 -8.47 18.35
CA CYS A 77 7.38 -8.04 17.39
C CYS A 77 6.75 -9.20 16.58
N VAL A 78 6.80 -10.43 17.11
CA VAL A 78 6.16 -11.62 16.53
C VAL A 78 5.33 -12.31 17.61
N ALA A 79 4.29 -13.05 17.21
CA ALA A 79 3.51 -13.83 18.14
C ALA A 79 4.31 -15.05 18.66
N ALA A 80 3.92 -15.55 19.84
CA ALA A 80 4.50 -16.78 20.39
C ALA A 80 4.25 -17.96 19.43
N GLY A 81 5.30 -18.72 19.09
CA GLY A 81 5.24 -19.81 18.13
C GLY A 81 5.48 -19.40 16.66
N HIS A 82 5.67 -18.10 16.39
CA HIS A 82 5.95 -17.57 15.05
C HIS A 82 7.40 -17.07 14.90
N GLU A 83 8.35 -17.67 15.61
CA GLU A 83 9.74 -17.20 15.69
C GLU A 83 10.48 -17.25 14.35
N THR A 84 9.97 -18.00 13.38
CA THR A 84 10.51 -18.09 12.02
C THR A 84 10.01 -17.00 11.08
N LEU A 85 9.02 -16.20 11.50
CA LEU A 85 8.48 -15.09 10.70
C LEU A 85 9.56 -14.02 10.49
N GLN A 86 9.84 -13.70 9.24
CA GLN A 86 10.79 -12.64 8.89
C GLN A 86 10.07 -11.30 8.79
N LEU A 87 10.57 -10.30 9.51
CA LEU A 87 10.08 -8.93 9.48
C LEU A 87 10.96 -8.06 8.57
N PRO A 88 10.39 -7.08 7.83
CA PRO A 88 8.96 -6.89 7.64
C PRO A 88 8.36 -7.91 6.67
N TYR A 89 7.09 -8.25 6.85
CA TYR A 89 6.35 -9.15 5.95
C TYR A 89 5.15 -8.44 5.33
N VAL A 90 4.59 -9.02 4.26
CA VAL A 90 3.31 -8.56 3.70
C VAL A 90 2.18 -9.10 4.56
N CYS A 91 1.47 -8.22 5.24
CA CYS A 91 0.45 -8.61 6.19
C CYS A 91 -0.90 -8.91 5.53
N PRO A 92 -1.70 -9.75 6.19
CA PRO A 92 -3.13 -9.84 5.92
C PRO A 92 -3.82 -8.47 6.02
N VAL A 93 -4.85 -8.24 5.20
CA VAL A 93 -5.59 -6.96 5.16
C VAL A 93 -6.30 -6.65 6.47
N ASP A 94 -6.69 -7.68 7.22
CA ASP A 94 -7.38 -7.58 8.50
C ASP A 94 -6.52 -6.99 9.62
N HIS A 95 -5.20 -6.94 9.45
CA HIS A 95 -4.33 -6.20 10.38
C HIS A 95 -4.53 -4.68 10.26
N PHE A 96 -5.05 -4.17 9.13
CA PHE A 96 -5.19 -2.75 8.84
C PHE A 96 -6.64 -2.28 8.74
N LEU A 97 -7.51 -3.12 8.20
CA LEU A 97 -8.89 -2.78 7.86
C LEU A 97 -9.80 -3.90 8.36
N PHE A 98 -10.96 -3.54 8.87
CA PHE A 98 -11.96 -4.55 9.18
C PHE A 98 -12.59 -5.09 7.87
N PRO A 99 -12.41 -6.39 7.52
CA PRO A 99 -12.79 -6.88 6.20
C PRO A 99 -14.28 -6.73 5.89
N ARG A 100 -15.14 -6.86 6.91
CA ARG A 100 -16.59 -6.65 6.76
C ARG A 100 -16.90 -5.24 6.32
N THR A 101 -16.35 -4.23 6.98
CA THR A 101 -16.57 -2.81 6.61
C THR A 101 -16.03 -2.50 5.22
N LEU A 102 -14.89 -3.09 4.84
CA LEU A 102 -14.34 -2.92 3.51
C LEU A 102 -15.26 -3.54 2.44
N ALA A 103 -15.78 -4.74 2.69
CA ALA A 103 -16.70 -5.44 1.79
C ALA A 103 -18.06 -4.74 1.62
N GLU A 104 -18.57 -4.11 2.69
CA GLU A 104 -19.82 -3.34 2.69
C GLU A 104 -19.64 -1.91 2.14
N SER A 105 -18.41 -1.48 1.89
CA SER A 105 -18.13 -0.13 1.40
C SER A 105 -18.54 0.08 -0.06
N HIS A 106 -18.75 1.34 -0.45
CA HIS A 106 -19.00 1.71 -1.86
C HIS A 106 -17.76 1.66 -2.75
N PHE A 107 -16.58 1.30 -2.22
CA PHE A 107 -15.36 1.21 -3.00
C PHE A 107 -15.25 -0.18 -3.65
N LEU A 108 -15.24 -0.19 -4.98
CA LEU A 108 -14.94 -1.40 -5.73
C LEU A 108 -13.46 -1.76 -5.52
N HIS A 109 -13.21 -2.97 -5.01
CA HIS A 109 -11.86 -3.42 -4.72
C HIS A 109 -11.68 -4.92 -5.01
N ARG A 110 -10.42 -5.33 -5.15
CA ARG A 110 -9.98 -6.72 -5.19
C ARG A 110 -8.79 -6.91 -4.27
N GLU A 111 -8.65 -8.11 -3.74
CA GLU A 111 -7.50 -8.47 -2.92
C GLU A 111 -6.19 -8.37 -3.74
N ARG A 112 -5.08 -8.15 -3.05
CA ARG A 112 -3.78 -7.83 -3.63
C ARG A 112 -3.28 -8.82 -4.68
N THR A 113 -3.47 -10.11 -4.46
CA THR A 113 -3.00 -11.18 -5.34
C THR A 113 -3.94 -11.46 -6.52
N PHE A 114 -5.00 -10.66 -6.67
CA PHE A 114 -6.01 -10.85 -7.71
C PHE A 114 -5.40 -10.94 -9.11
N LEU A 115 -4.49 -10.02 -9.46
CA LEU A 115 -3.87 -10.01 -10.79
C LEU A 115 -2.88 -11.16 -11.03
N SER A 116 -2.30 -11.72 -9.96
CA SER A 116 -1.37 -12.86 -10.02
C SER A 116 -2.06 -14.22 -9.87
N ASN A 117 -3.35 -14.24 -9.54
CA ASN A 117 -4.11 -15.47 -9.36
C ASN A 117 -4.28 -16.16 -10.74
N PRO A 118 -3.87 -17.43 -10.91
CA PRO A 118 -4.00 -18.14 -12.19
C PRO A 118 -5.44 -18.24 -12.71
N ARG A 119 -6.43 -18.08 -11.82
CA ARG A 119 -7.86 -18.09 -12.16
C ARG A 119 -8.39 -16.74 -12.65
N THR A 120 -7.58 -15.67 -12.57
CA THR A 120 -7.98 -14.36 -13.10
C THR A 120 -7.84 -14.39 -14.62
N PRO A 121 -8.91 -14.09 -15.38
CA PRO A 121 -8.85 -14.12 -16.84
C PRO A 121 -7.76 -13.20 -17.39
N ALA A 122 -6.97 -13.67 -18.36
CA ALA A 122 -5.88 -12.89 -18.95
C ALA A 122 -6.36 -11.55 -19.55
N THR A 123 -7.61 -11.48 -20.00
CA THR A 123 -8.25 -10.27 -20.52
C THR A 123 -8.39 -9.16 -19.48
N VAL A 124 -8.32 -9.47 -18.18
CA VAL A 124 -8.32 -8.46 -17.11
C VAL A 124 -7.11 -7.53 -17.23
N GLY A 125 -5.95 -8.06 -17.62
CA GLY A 125 -4.70 -7.30 -17.71
C GLY A 125 -4.80 -6.07 -18.62
N SER A 126 -5.52 -6.18 -19.75
CA SER A 126 -5.71 -5.06 -20.69
C SER A 126 -6.61 -3.94 -20.15
N SER A 127 -7.22 -4.13 -18.98
CA SER A 127 -8.06 -3.13 -18.32
C SER A 127 -7.39 -2.51 -17.09
N VAL A 128 -6.18 -2.93 -16.72
CA VAL A 128 -5.47 -2.40 -15.54
C VAL A 128 -4.80 -1.09 -15.89
N LEU A 129 -5.00 -0.05 -15.06
CA LEU A 129 -4.24 1.20 -15.09
C LEU A 129 -3.27 1.22 -13.90
N HIS A 130 -1.99 1.45 -14.17
CA HIS A 130 -0.96 1.52 -13.15
C HIS A 130 -0.70 2.96 -12.74
N VAL A 131 -1.11 3.33 -11.54
CA VAL A 131 -0.91 4.67 -10.98
C VAL A 131 0.30 4.67 -10.04
N ARG A 132 1.20 5.63 -10.21
CA ARG A 132 2.36 5.81 -9.34
C ARG A 132 2.52 7.27 -8.90
N PRO A 133 2.50 7.57 -7.58
CA PRO A 133 2.86 8.87 -7.07
C PRO A 133 4.37 9.13 -7.21
N CYS A 134 4.73 10.31 -7.68
CA CYS A 134 6.09 10.71 -7.99
C CYS A 134 6.47 12.00 -7.28
N ALA A 135 7.69 12.07 -6.74
CA ALA A 135 8.23 13.31 -6.21
C ALA A 135 8.23 14.41 -7.30
N ALA A 136 8.07 15.67 -6.89
CA ALA A 136 8.27 16.79 -7.80
C ALA A 136 9.73 16.77 -8.32
N ALA A 137 9.94 17.26 -9.55
CA ALA A 137 11.21 17.16 -10.27
C ALA A 137 12.46 17.66 -9.50
N GLY A 138 12.29 18.51 -8.47
CA GLY A 138 13.38 19.01 -7.62
C GLY A 138 13.79 18.11 -6.44
N GLU A 139 12.95 17.19 -5.97
CA GLU A 139 13.28 16.26 -4.88
C GLU A 139 13.83 14.92 -5.39
N ALA A 140 13.43 14.51 -6.60
CA ALA A 140 13.92 13.31 -7.27
C ALA A 140 15.44 13.34 -7.54
N ALA A 141 16.05 14.53 -7.56
CA ALA A 141 17.50 14.70 -7.73
C ALA A 141 18.31 14.45 -6.44
N LYS A 142 17.68 14.48 -5.26
CA LYS A 142 18.37 14.34 -3.96
C LYS A 142 18.20 12.96 -3.31
N ALA A 143 17.16 12.23 -3.68
CA ALA A 143 16.96 10.84 -3.26
C ALA A 143 17.16 9.95 -4.48
N GLY A 144 18.40 9.51 -4.73
CA GLY A 144 18.67 8.55 -5.79
C GLY A 144 17.74 7.34 -5.65
N GLY A 145 16.77 7.18 -6.56
CA GLY A 145 15.93 5.98 -6.61
C GLY A 145 14.42 6.15 -6.77
N ASP A 146 13.85 7.35 -6.91
CA ASP A 146 12.45 7.45 -7.35
C ASP A 146 12.38 7.21 -8.87
N GLY A 147 12.31 5.94 -9.30
CA GLY A 147 12.23 5.48 -10.70
C GLY A 147 11.12 6.09 -11.58
N CYS A 148 10.40 7.09 -11.07
CA CYS A 148 9.49 7.96 -11.78
C CYS A 148 10.11 8.72 -12.96
N ALA A 149 11.38 9.14 -12.88
CA ALA A 149 12.04 9.83 -13.99
C ALA A 149 12.24 8.90 -15.21
N GLN A 150 12.65 7.65 -14.96
CA GLN A 150 12.78 6.62 -16.00
C GLN A 150 11.41 6.17 -16.52
N LEU A 151 10.41 6.07 -15.64
CA LEU A 151 9.04 5.71 -16.03
C LEU A 151 8.31 6.83 -16.79
N ALA A 152 8.64 8.10 -16.57
CA ALA A 152 8.11 9.21 -17.36
C ALA A 152 8.69 9.22 -18.79
N ALA A 153 9.95 8.79 -18.95
CA ALA A 153 10.61 8.67 -20.24
C ALA A 153 10.10 7.48 -21.07
N GLN A 154 9.59 6.44 -20.41
CA GLN A 154 8.95 5.29 -21.05
C GLN A 154 7.45 5.60 -21.19
N SER A 155 6.99 6.01 -22.37
CA SER A 155 5.56 6.26 -22.63
C SER A 155 4.79 4.93 -22.66
N VAL A 156 4.59 4.32 -21.49
CA VAL A 156 3.92 3.02 -21.33
C VAL A 156 2.42 3.23 -21.37
N ARG A 157 1.73 2.57 -22.31
CA ARG A 157 0.26 2.48 -22.30
C ARG A 157 -0.18 1.94 -20.94
N GLN A 158 -1.21 2.55 -20.35
CA GLN A 158 -1.77 2.17 -19.04
C GLN A 158 -0.91 2.51 -17.82
N GLN A 159 -0.07 3.53 -17.92
CA GLN A 159 0.58 4.11 -16.76
C GLN A 159 0.17 5.57 -16.57
N GLN A 160 -0.05 5.98 -15.32
CA GLN A 160 -0.33 7.36 -14.95
C GLN A 160 0.52 7.78 -13.76
N LEU A 161 1.23 8.89 -13.93
CA LEU A 161 2.05 9.49 -12.87
C LEU A 161 1.26 10.60 -12.20
N LEU A 162 1.24 10.60 -10.87
CA LEU A 162 0.59 11.63 -10.06
C LEU A 162 1.62 12.31 -9.15
N PRO A 163 1.47 13.60 -8.82
CA PRO A 163 2.33 14.23 -7.83
C PRO A 163 2.20 13.55 -6.46
N ARG A 164 3.33 13.28 -5.80
CA ARG A 164 3.37 12.77 -4.43
C ARG A 164 2.77 13.82 -3.49
N GLY A 165 1.79 13.39 -2.70
CA GLY A 165 1.07 14.30 -1.79
C GLY A 165 0.02 15.19 -2.48
N ALA A 166 -0.34 14.91 -3.74
CA ALA A 166 -1.44 15.60 -4.42
C ALA A 166 -2.71 15.60 -3.56
N ARG A 167 -3.32 16.78 -3.41
CA ARG A 167 -4.57 16.94 -2.64
C ARG A 167 -5.76 16.53 -3.51
N GLU A 168 -6.88 16.24 -2.89
CA GLU A 168 -8.12 15.82 -3.61
C GLU A 168 -8.50 16.78 -4.74
N LYS A 169 -8.46 18.10 -4.50
CA LYS A 169 -8.72 19.11 -5.55
C LYS A 169 -7.80 18.98 -6.76
N GLU A 170 -6.51 18.72 -6.52
CA GLU A 170 -5.53 18.55 -7.61
C GLU A 170 -5.78 17.26 -8.38
N LEU A 171 -6.13 16.18 -7.68
CA LEU A 171 -6.45 14.90 -8.30
C LEU A 171 -7.69 14.99 -9.20
N VAL A 172 -8.74 15.68 -8.75
CA VAL A 172 -9.98 15.89 -9.53
C VAL A 172 -9.72 16.67 -10.82
N THR A 173 -8.77 17.61 -10.83
CA THR A 173 -8.46 18.38 -12.04
C THR A 173 -7.61 17.58 -13.04
N ARG A 174 -6.87 16.56 -12.59
CA ARG A 174 -5.90 15.81 -13.42
C ARG A 174 -6.41 14.46 -13.91
N LEU A 175 -7.50 13.93 -13.34
CA LEU A 175 -8.07 12.59 -13.60
C LEU A 175 -9.49 12.73 -14.14
#